data_AF-A0A329ZHK1-F1
#
_entry.id   AF-A0A329ZHK1-F1
#
_cell.length_a   1.000
_cell.length_b   1.000
_cell.length_c   1.000
_cell.angle_alpha   90.00
_cell.angle_beta   90.00
_cell.angle_gamma   90.00
#
_symmetry.space_group_name_H-M   'P 1'
#
loop_
_entity.id
_entity.type
_entity.pdbx_description
1 polymer ?
#
loop_
_entity_poly.entity_id
_entity_poly.type
_entity_poly.pdbx_seq_one_letter_code
_entity_poly.pdbx_strand_id
1 'polypeptide(L)'
;MEALALQHAILFHKFIGWILAIIILINLISLFIFKDFSKIHKIMWFLTPLFFGFLGVAGLSGISVLAMMKFNMTMIVYVMILVNILIIATEIYRIKKLRYTRKNKHFQNKYISISKILYILYFICILFII
;
A
#
# COMPACT_ATOMS: atom_id res chain seq x y z
N MET A 1 -14.74 28.13 -10.47
CA MET A 1 -15.08 26.72 -10.77
C MET A 1 -13.86 25.80 -10.67
N GLU A 2 -12.71 26.17 -11.24
CA GLU A 2 -11.47 25.37 -11.20
C GLU A 2 -10.95 25.05 -9.78
N ALA A 3 -10.95 26.04 -8.88
CA ALA A 3 -10.49 25.84 -7.49
C ALA A 3 -11.34 24.81 -6.71
N LEU A 4 -12.65 24.79 -6.96
CA LEU A 4 -13.58 23.85 -6.33
C LEU A 4 -13.38 22.43 -6.88
N ALA A 5 -13.18 22.29 -8.19
CA ALA A 5 -12.84 21.01 -8.81
C ALA A 5 -11.51 20.45 -8.29
N LEU A 6 -10.48 21.30 -8.15
CA LEU A 6 -9.19 20.90 -7.57
C LEU A 6 -9.34 20.43 -6.11
N GLN A 7 -10.12 21.16 -5.30
CA GLN A 7 -10.39 20.77 -3.92
C GLN A 7 -11.06 19.40 -3.83
N HIS A 8 -12.08 19.13 -4.65
CA HIS A 8 -12.72 17.82 -4.69
C HIS A 8 -11.76 16.71 -5.13
N ALA A 9 -10.89 16.98 -6.12
CA ALA A 9 -9.89 16.01 -6.56
C ALA A 9 -8.88 15.67 -5.44
N ILE A 10 -8.40 16.68 -4.69
CA ILE A 10 -7.50 16.48 -3.54
C ILE A 10 -8.19 15.68 -2.44
N LEU A 11 -9.45 16.02 -2.11
CA LEU A 11 -10.23 15.30 -1.09
C LEU A 11 -10.45 13.84 -1.50
N PHE A 12 -10.76 13.59 -2.77
CA PHE A 12 -10.89 12.23 -3.29
C PHE A 12 -9.57 11.46 -3.20
N HIS A 13 -8.45 12.07 -3.60
CA HIS A 13 -7.12 11.45 -3.49
C HIS A 13 -6.78 11.08 -2.04
N LYS A 14 -7.05 11.98 -1.08
CA LYS A 14 -6.88 11.71 0.35
C LYS A 14 -7.79 10.59 0.85
N PHE A 15 -9.05 10.57 0.43
CA PHE A 15 -10.00 9.52 0.77
C PHE A 15 -9.51 8.14 0.32
N ILE A 16 -9.00 8.04 -0.91
CA ILE A 16 -8.38 6.81 -1.43
C ILE A 16 -7.15 6.42 -0.59
N GLY A 17 -6.31 7.39 -0.23
CA GLY A 17 -5.17 7.17 0.67
C GLY A 17 -5.59 6.56 2.01
N TRP A 18 -6.64 7.08 2.65
CA TRP A 18 -7.15 6.54 3.92
C TRP A 18 -7.69 5.11 3.77
N ILE A 19 -8.40 4.79 2.67
CA ILE A 19 -8.83 3.41 2.42
C ILE A 19 -7.63 2.48 2.27
N LEU A 20 -6.59 2.91 1.54
CA LEU A 20 -5.36 2.15 1.37
C LEU A 20 -4.67 1.91 2.73
N ALA A 21 -4.62 2.92 3.60
CA ALA A 21 -4.11 2.80 4.97
C ALA A 21 -4.89 1.75 5.79
N ILE A 22 -6.22 1.72 5.65
CA ILE A 22 -7.08 0.71 6.30
C ILE A 22 -6.76 -0.70 5.79
N ILE A 23 -6.59 -0.89 4.48
CA ILE A 23 -6.23 -2.20 3.90
C ILE A 23 -4.87 -2.69 4.44
N ILE A 24 -3.89 -1.78 4.54
CA ILE A 24 -2.58 -2.08 5.12
C ILE A 24 -2.74 -2.47 6.60
N LEU A 25 -3.53 -1.71 7.35
CA LEU A 25 -3.77 -1.95 8.77
C LEU A 25 -4.44 -3.31 9.02
N ILE A 26 -5.44 -3.70 8.22
CA ILE A 26 -6.08 -5.01 8.33
C ILE A 26 -5.08 -6.15 8.07
N ASN A 27 -4.23 -6.01 7.05
CA ASN A 27 -3.16 -6.98 6.79
C ASN A 27 -2.16 -7.05 7.95
N LEU A 28 -1.79 -5.89 8.52
CA LEU A 28 -0.86 -5.81 9.63
C LEU A 28 -1.43 -6.47 10.89
N ILE A 29 -2.67 -6.16 11.25
CA ILE A 29 -3.38 -6.77 12.38
C ILE A 29 -3.46 -8.29 12.19
N SER A 30 -3.77 -8.75 10.97
CA SER A 30 -3.84 -10.18 10.66
C SER A 30 -2.50 -10.89 10.91
N LEU A 31 -1.37 -10.25 10.58
CA LEU A 31 -0.03 -10.77 10.85
C LEU A 31 0.29 -10.86 12.35
N PHE A 32 -0.28 -9.99 13.19
CA PHE A 32 -0.08 -10.00 14.64
C PHE A 32 -0.99 -10.99 15.37
N ILE A 33 -2.26 -11.10 14.95
CA ILE A 33 -3.26 -11.95 15.61
C ILE A 33 -3.04 -13.42 15.28
N PHE A 34 -2.90 -13.74 13.99
CA PHE A 34 -2.81 -15.13 13.57
C PHE A 34 -1.37 -15.63 13.68
N LYS A 35 -1.20 -16.80 14.31
CA LYS A 35 0.09 -17.53 14.35
C LYS A 35 0.20 -18.57 13.24
N ASP A 36 -0.94 -18.98 12.68
CA ASP A 36 -1.01 -19.98 11.61
C ASP A 36 -0.79 -19.32 10.24
N PHE A 37 0.25 -19.79 9.55
CA PHE A 37 0.60 -19.34 8.21
C PHE A 37 -0.54 -19.52 7.20
N SER A 38 -1.33 -20.59 7.32
CA SER A 38 -2.44 -20.86 6.39
C SER A 38 -3.53 -19.79 6.48
N LYS A 39 -3.90 -19.38 7.71
CA LYS A 39 -4.88 -18.32 7.96
C LYS A 39 -4.37 -16.96 7.48
N ILE A 40 -3.13 -16.61 7.83
CA ILE A 40 -2.47 -15.38 7.35
C ILE A 40 -2.49 -15.35 5.82
N HIS A 41 -2.06 -16.44 5.19
CA HIS A 41 -1.94 -16.53 3.76
C HIS A 41 -3.29 -16.32 3.06
N LYS A 42 -4.37 -16.95 3.55
CA LYS A 42 -5.71 -16.80 2.98
C LYS A 42 -6.20 -15.35 3.01
N ILE A 43 -6.03 -14.68 4.15
CA ILE A 43 -6.44 -13.27 4.31
C ILE A 43 -5.61 -12.36 3.41
N MET A 44 -4.28 -12.48 3.47
CA MET A 44 -3.39 -11.65 2.66
C MET A 44 -3.63 -11.87 1.17
N TRP A 45 -3.88 -13.11 0.73
CA TRP A 45 -4.15 -13.41 -0.67
C TRP A 45 -5.42 -12.71 -1.17
N PHE A 46 -6.46 -12.60 -0.33
CA PHE A 46 -7.67 -11.84 -0.65
C PHE A 46 -7.45 -10.32 -0.64
N LEU A 47 -6.66 -9.80 0.31
CA LEU A 47 -6.40 -8.36 0.43
C LEU A 47 -5.38 -7.85 -0.58
N THR A 48 -4.52 -8.70 -1.15
CA THR A 48 -3.47 -8.27 -2.08
C THR A 48 -4.02 -7.65 -3.38
N PRO A 49 -5.03 -8.23 -4.07
CA PRO A 49 -5.66 -7.58 -5.22
C PRO A 49 -6.31 -6.23 -4.87
N LEU A 50 -6.99 -6.15 -3.72
CA LEU A 50 -7.57 -4.90 -3.23
C LEU A 50 -6.48 -3.84 -3.00
N PHE A 51 -5.39 -4.24 -2.34
CA PHE A 51 -4.26 -3.37 -2.10
C PHE A 51 -3.68 -2.79 -3.40
N PHE A 52 -3.39 -3.62 -4.40
CA PHE A 52 -2.91 -3.12 -5.71
C PHE A 52 -3.95 -2.29 -6.45
N GLY A 53 -5.23 -2.65 -6.37
CA GLY A 53 -6.31 -1.87 -6.95
C GLY A 53 -6.36 -0.45 -6.39
N PHE A 54 -6.40 -0.32 -5.06
CA PHE A 54 -6.42 0.99 -4.39
C PHE A 54 -5.10 1.76 -4.56
N LEU A 55 -3.97 1.07 -4.58
CA LEU A 55 -2.66 1.70 -4.85
C LEU A 55 -2.59 2.27 -6.28
N GLY A 56 -3.17 1.56 -7.26
CA GLY A 56 -3.33 2.05 -8.62
C GLY A 56 -4.25 3.26 -8.71
N VAL A 57 -5.42 3.21 -8.05
CA VAL A 57 -6.35 4.35 -7.99
C VAL A 57 -5.70 5.55 -7.28
N ALA A 58 -4.92 5.32 -6.22
CA ALA A 58 -4.15 6.36 -5.55
C ALA A 58 -3.13 7.00 -6.51
N GLY A 59 -2.38 6.19 -7.26
CA GLY A 59 -1.44 6.67 -8.27
C GLY A 59 -2.12 7.52 -9.36
N LEU A 60 -3.20 7.00 -9.95
CA LEU A 60 -3.94 7.70 -11.01
C LEU A 60 -4.60 8.99 -10.51
N SER A 61 -5.23 8.96 -9.33
CA SER A 61 -5.82 10.18 -8.74
C SER A 61 -4.77 11.23 -8.40
N GLY A 62 -3.57 10.81 -7.96
CA GLY A 62 -2.43 11.71 -7.75
C GLY A 62 -1.95 12.37 -9.04
N ILE A 63 -1.86 11.61 -10.14
CA ILE A 63 -1.53 12.15 -11.46
C ILE A 63 -2.61 13.13 -11.93
N SER A 64 -3.90 12.84 -11.71
CA SER A 64 -4.99 13.76 -12.04
C SER A 64 -4.90 15.08 -11.26
N VAL A 65 -4.64 15.03 -9.95
CA VAL A 65 -4.42 16.23 -9.13
C VAL A 65 -3.21 17.02 -9.65
N LEU A 66 -2.11 16.35 -9.96
CA LEU A 66 -0.91 16.97 -10.51
C LEU A 66 -1.20 17.66 -11.85
N ALA A 67 -1.97 17.04 -12.74
CA ALA A 67 -2.38 17.64 -14.02
C ALA A 67 -3.25 18.89 -13.81
N MET A 68 -4.19 18.86 -12.85
CA MET A 68 -5.00 20.04 -12.49
C MET A 68 -4.15 21.17 -11.89
N MET A 69 -3.05 20.82 -11.21
CA MET A 69 -2.04 21.78 -10.73
C MET A 69 -1.02 22.19 -11.82
N LYS A 70 -1.29 21.88 -13.09
CA LYS A 70 -0.42 22.18 -14.24
C LYS A 70 1.00 21.61 -14.08
N PHE A 71 1.10 20.42 -13.50
CA PHE A 71 2.35 19.71 -13.25
C PHE A 71 3.34 20.48 -12.35
N ASN A 72 2.81 21.28 -11.41
CA ASN A 72 3.64 21.90 -10.38
C ASN A 72 4.19 20.83 -9.42
N MET A 73 5.43 20.42 -9.65
CA MET A 73 6.11 19.38 -8.88
C MET A 73 6.72 19.97 -7.62
N THR A 74 6.08 19.74 -6.48
CA THR A 74 6.66 20.05 -5.16
C THR A 74 7.46 18.85 -4.63
N MET A 75 8.34 19.09 -3.66
CA MET A 75 9.13 18.03 -3.02
C MET A 75 8.25 16.91 -2.46
N ILE A 76 7.07 17.25 -1.94
CA ILE A 76 6.09 16.28 -1.42
C ILE A 76 5.61 15.34 -2.53
N VAL A 77 5.31 15.86 -3.72
CA VAL A 77 4.87 15.03 -4.86
C VAL A 77 5.96 14.03 -5.27
N TYR A 78 7.23 14.44 -5.29
CA TYR A 78 8.34 13.53 -5.55
C TYR A 78 8.42 12.41 -4.50
N VAL A 79 8.24 12.75 -3.22
CA VAL A 79 8.21 11.76 -2.12
C VAL A 79 7.04 10.80 -2.28
N MET A 80 5.84 11.28 -2.63
CA MET A 80 4.66 10.44 -2.88
C MET A 80 4.90 9.41 -3.98
N ILE A 81 5.50 9.83 -5.10
CA ILE A 81 5.82 8.94 -6.22
C ILE A 81 6.83 7.89 -5.79
N LEU A 82 7.91 8.30 -5.11
CA LEU A 82 8.96 7.41 -4.65
C LEU A 82 8.42 6.37 -3.65
N VAL A 83 7.60 6.79 -2.69
CA VAL A 83 6.95 5.90 -1.72
C VAL A 83 6.06 4.89 -2.45
N ASN A 84 5.26 5.32 -3.42
CA ASN A 84 4.38 4.41 -4.17
C ASN A 84 5.19 3.35 -4.94
N ILE A 85 6.26 3.75 -5.64
CA ILE A 85 7.16 2.83 -6.34
C ILE A 85 7.80 1.82 -5.38
N LEU A 86 8.31 2.29 -4.24
CA LEU A 86 8.92 1.43 -3.24
C LEU A 86 7.92 0.38 -2.73
N ILE A 87 6.71 0.81 -2.37
CA ILE A 87 5.64 -0.08 -1.89
C ILE A 87 5.32 -1.15 -2.94
N ILE A 88 5.17 -0.78 -4.21
CA ILE A 88 4.92 -1.74 -5.31
C ILE A 88 6.07 -2.74 -5.41
N ALA A 89 7.31 -2.27 -5.43
CA ALA A 89 8.49 -3.11 -5.60
C ALA A 89 8.63 -4.13 -4.45
N THR A 90 8.48 -3.67 -3.20
CA THR A 90 8.58 -4.53 -2.02
C THR A 90 7.40 -5.50 -1.91
N GLU A 91 6.21 -5.10 -2.38
CA GLU A 91 5.05 -5.99 -2.39
C GLU A 91 5.18 -7.09 -3.44
N ILE A 92 5.70 -6.78 -4.63
CA ILE A 92 6.06 -7.79 -5.64
C ILE A 92 7.12 -8.74 -5.08
N TYR A 93 8.14 -8.23 -4.39
CA TYR A 93 9.14 -9.05 -3.72
C TYR A 93 8.50 -9.99 -2.66
N ARG A 94 7.59 -9.49 -1.83
CA ARG A 94 6.86 -10.29 -0.83
C ARG A 94 6.09 -11.43 -1.49
N ILE A 95 5.37 -11.16 -2.57
CA ILE A 95 4.58 -12.16 -3.30
C ILE A 95 5.48 -13.22 -3.94
N LYS A 96 6.61 -12.81 -4.54
CA LYS A 96 7.61 -13.75 -5.07
C LYS A 96 8.14 -14.66 -3.95
N LYS A 97 8.49 -14.09 -2.80
CA LYS A 97 8.98 -14.85 -1.62
C LYS A 97 7.93 -15.83 -1.10
N LEU A 98 6.67 -15.43 -1.05
CA LEU A 98 5.55 -16.27 -0.63
C LEU A 98 5.41 -17.56 -1.45
N ARG A 99 5.70 -17.53 -2.76
CA ARG A 99 5.66 -18.72 -3.63
C ARG A 99 6.64 -19.79 -3.19
N TYR A 100 7.83 -19.41 -2.71
CA TYR A 100 8.83 -20.34 -2.18
C TYR A 100 8.45 -20.83 -0.78
N THR A 101 8.01 -19.91 0.09
CA THR A 101 7.69 -20.21 1.49
C THR A 101 6.52 -21.20 1.65
N ARG A 102 5.56 -21.18 0.73
CA ARG A 102 4.41 -22.11 0.75
C ARG A 102 4.84 -23.59 0.72
N LYS A 103 5.99 -23.90 0.11
CA LYS A 103 6.49 -25.28 -0.04
C LYS A 103 7.37 -25.76 1.12
N ASN A 104 7.84 -24.85 1.97
CA ASN A 104 8.82 -25.20 3.00
C ASN A 104 8.50 -24.49 4.33
N LYS A 105 8.04 -25.28 5.31
CA LYS A 105 7.64 -24.81 6.64
C LYS A 105 8.74 -24.05 7.38
N HIS A 106 10.01 -24.37 7.14
CA HIS A 106 11.14 -23.73 7.81
C HIS A 106 11.21 -22.21 7.52
N PHE A 107 10.75 -21.78 6.34
CA PHE A 107 10.79 -20.36 5.96
C PHE A 107 9.54 -19.56 6.35
N GLN A 108 8.49 -20.20 6.86
CA GLN A 108 7.20 -19.56 7.15
C GLN A 108 7.33 -18.48 8.23
N ASN A 109 8.01 -18.80 9.33
CA ASN A 109 8.20 -17.85 10.44
C ASN A 109 9.02 -16.62 10.01
N LYS A 110 10.09 -16.85 9.22
CA LYS A 110 10.92 -15.76 8.68
C LYS A 110 10.12 -14.87 7.72
N TYR A 111 9.26 -15.46 6.90
CA TYR A 111 8.38 -14.69 6.01
C TYR A 111 7.37 -13.83 6.80
N ILE A 112 6.77 -14.36 7.86
CA ILE A 112 5.81 -13.61 8.69
C ILE A 112 6.51 -12.41 9.36
N SER A 113 7.70 -12.62 9.94
CA SER A 113 8.47 -11.53 10.57
C SER A 113 8.83 -10.42 9.57
N ILE A 114 9.31 -10.78 8.38
CA ILE A 114 9.62 -9.79 7.34
C ILE A 114 8.35 -9.08 6.85
N SER A 115 7.25 -9.80 6.69
CA SER A 115 5.98 -9.21 6.26
C SER A 115 5.45 -8.21 7.30
N LYS A 116 5.61 -8.48 8.60
CA LYS A 116 5.26 -7.52 9.66
C LYS A 116 6.03 -6.21 9.51
N ILE A 117 7.34 -6.29 9.36
CA ILE A 117 8.20 -5.10 9.20
C ILE A 117 7.78 -4.31 7.96
N LEU A 118 7.57 -4.97 6.83
CA LEU A 118 7.13 -4.31 5.59
C LEU A 118 5.77 -3.60 5.75
N TYR A 119 4.77 -4.25 6.34
CA TYR A 119 3.45 -3.63 6.52
C TYR A 119 3.46 -2.49 7.55
N ILE A 120 4.33 -2.53 8.57
CA ILE A 120 4.56 -1.39 9.47
C ILE A 120 5.13 -0.20 8.68
N LEU A 121 6.16 -0.45 7.87
CA LEU A 121 6.78 0.57 7.04
C LEU A 121 5.76 1.16 6.04
N TYR A 122 4.97 0.33 5.38
CA TYR A 122 3.92 0.80 4.47
C TYR A 122 2.92 1.71 5.18
N PHE A 123 2.49 1.32 6.37
CA PHE A 123 1.52 2.10 7.14
C PHE A 123 2.08 3.47 7.51
N ILE A 124 3.30 3.53 8.02
CA ILE A 124 3.98 4.79 8.38
C ILE A 124 4.20 5.65 7.13
N CYS A 125 4.71 5.08 6.04
CA CYS A 125 4.96 5.81 4.81
C CYS A 125 3.67 6.38 4.22
N ILE A 126 2.57 5.62 4.23
CA ILE A 126 1.26 6.06 3.75
C ILE A 126 0.72 7.19 4.62
N LEU A 127 0.79 7.08 5.94
CA LEU A 127 0.35 8.16 6.84
C LEU A 127 1.16 9.44 6.69
N PHE A 128 2.45 9.34 6.34
CA PHE A 128 3.28 10.51 6.11
C PHE A 128 2.92 11.28 4.83
N ILE A 129 2.32 10.61 3.84
CA ILE A 129 2.07 11.19 2.51
C ILE A 129 0.60 11.54 2.22
N ILE A 130 -0.35 11.16 3.09
CA ILE A 130 -1.78 11.52 3.00
C ILE A 130 -2.02 12.94 3.53
#